data_AF-A0A7S1M7X8-F1
#
_entry.id   AF-A0A7S1M7X8-F1
#
_cell.length_a   1.000
_cell.length_b   1.000
_cell.length_c   1.000
_cell.angle_alpha   90.00
_cell.angle_beta   90.00
_cell.angle_gamma   90.00
#
_symmetry.space_group_name_H-M   'P 1'
#
loop_
_entity.id
_entity.type
_entity.pdbx_description
1 polymer ?
#
loop_
_entity_poly.entity_id
_entity_poly.type
_entity_poly.pdbx_seq_one_letter_code
_entity_poly.pdbx_strand_id
1 'polypeptide(L)'
;GYAVGPVSGACLNPAIAIGLDVSALSQSTGHCWRWAFAEIIGALIAAALYVEVRPEDFVPISDLPDYRPHLGTKLFAEFFGTFVLVFTVGMNLTLMSPAPAWSASAALVCMVYSLGNVSGGHFNPAVTLAVMLSGRGRCSLLECLAYVCAQLAAGGLAGFLYAAFHAKGVHRQESFVLQPGSGYGRPAACGAELFFTFVLAYVVLACATVAKPASSKTDQNAYFAFAIGACIAAGGFSVGAVSGGEFNPAVCLGISVGSFAHHGAVHPPEASTGAAFSLAEMVGGVLAAAVFRRTHPKEFEAALPS
;
A
#
# COMPACT_ATOMS: atom_id res chain seq x y z
N GLY A 1 -18.67 8.44 -2.83
CA GLY A 1 -19.30 7.13 -2.67
C GLY A 1 -18.28 6.12 -2.16
N TYR A 2 -18.71 5.03 -1.54
CA TYR A 2 -17.81 3.95 -1.11
C TYR A 2 -17.19 3.24 -2.31
N ALA A 3 -15.89 2.91 -2.24
CA ALA A 3 -15.18 2.24 -3.33
C ALA A 3 -15.85 0.90 -3.70
N VAL A 4 -16.32 0.13 -2.72
CA VAL A 4 -17.04 -1.16 -2.94
C VAL A 4 -18.57 -1.01 -3.02
N GLY A 5 -19.09 0.22 -2.97
CA GLY A 5 -20.54 0.50 -3.01
C GLY A 5 -21.25 -0.14 -4.22
N PRO A 6 -20.72 -0.03 -5.45
CA PRO A 6 -21.31 -0.68 -6.62
C PRO A 6 -21.29 -2.21 -6.60
N VAL A 7 -20.47 -2.83 -5.73
CA VAL A 7 -20.29 -4.29 -5.65
C VAL A 7 -21.17 -4.91 -4.58
N SER A 8 -21.17 -4.35 -3.37
CA SER A 8 -21.87 -4.92 -2.20
C SER A 8 -22.84 -3.96 -1.50
N GLY A 9 -23.06 -2.77 -2.07
CA GLY A 9 -23.73 -1.67 -1.36
C GLY A 9 -22.88 -1.08 -0.23
N ALA A 10 -21.62 -1.52 -0.08
CA ALA A 10 -20.75 -1.17 1.04
C ALA A 10 -21.36 -1.49 2.42
N CYS A 11 -22.12 -2.60 2.51
CA CYS A 11 -22.44 -3.21 3.79
C CYS A 11 -21.13 -3.75 4.37
N LEU A 12 -20.58 -3.02 5.35
CA LEU A 12 -19.33 -3.35 6.06
C LEU A 12 -19.62 -3.64 7.55
N ASN A 13 -20.84 -4.06 7.86
CA ASN A 13 -21.33 -4.33 9.19
C ASN A 13 -22.61 -5.18 9.11
N PRO A 14 -22.68 -6.31 9.84
CA PRO A 14 -23.87 -7.18 9.85
C PRO A 14 -25.15 -6.45 10.22
N ALA A 15 -25.07 -5.47 11.14
CA ALA A 15 -26.21 -4.66 11.54
C ALA A 15 -26.69 -3.72 10.42
N ILE A 16 -25.79 -3.22 9.57
CA ILE A 16 -26.15 -2.40 8.40
C ILE A 16 -26.77 -3.29 7.33
N ALA A 17 -26.18 -4.47 7.07
CA ALA A 17 -26.71 -5.44 6.11
C ALA A 17 -28.13 -5.90 6.50
N ILE A 18 -28.36 -6.20 7.77
CA ILE A 18 -29.68 -6.58 8.30
C ILE A 18 -30.64 -5.39 8.28
N GLY A 19 -30.20 -4.20 8.71
CA GLY A 19 -31.03 -3.00 8.75
C GLY A 19 -31.56 -2.58 7.38
N LEU A 20 -30.72 -2.63 6.35
CA LEU A 20 -31.11 -2.32 4.97
C LEU A 20 -32.15 -3.31 4.44
N ASP A 21 -31.98 -4.62 4.68
CA ASP A 21 -32.90 -5.66 4.20
C ASP A 21 -34.25 -5.60 4.94
N VAL A 22 -34.25 -5.29 6.26
CA VAL A 22 -35.49 -5.05 7.04
C VAL A 22 -36.22 -3.79 6.57
N SER A 23 -35.50 -2.75 6.14
CA SER A 23 -36.11 -1.52 5.61
C SER A 23 -36.63 -1.67 4.19
N ALA A 24 -36.18 -2.69 3.44
CA ALA A 24 -36.48 -2.91 2.03
C ALA A 24 -37.29 -4.20 1.77
N LEU A 25 -38.05 -4.68 2.76
CA LEU A 25 -38.83 -5.93 2.72
C LEU A 25 -39.75 -6.06 1.49
N SER A 26 -40.15 -4.96 0.85
CA SER A 26 -40.99 -4.96 -0.35
C SER A 26 -40.21 -5.06 -1.67
N GLN A 27 -38.87 -5.04 -1.66
CA GLN A 27 -38.01 -4.98 -2.87
C GLN A 27 -36.94 -6.08 -2.93
N SER A 28 -36.47 -6.60 -1.80
CA SER A 28 -35.52 -7.72 -1.72
C SER A 28 -35.59 -8.33 -0.32
N THR A 29 -35.60 -9.66 -0.23
CA THR A 29 -35.49 -10.38 1.04
C THR A 29 -34.43 -11.47 0.91
N GLY A 30 -33.45 -11.49 1.82
CA GLY A 30 -32.62 -12.69 2.05
C GLY A 30 -31.17 -12.61 1.59
N HIS A 31 -30.69 -11.45 1.13
CA HIS A 31 -29.27 -11.26 0.87
C HIS A 31 -28.48 -10.87 2.13
N CYS A 32 -29.13 -10.30 3.17
CA CYS A 32 -28.47 -9.85 4.39
C CYS A 32 -27.66 -10.94 5.09
N TRP A 33 -28.18 -12.17 5.16
CA TRP A 33 -27.49 -13.29 5.82
C TRP A 33 -26.20 -13.67 5.10
N ARG A 34 -26.14 -13.53 3.77
CA ARG A 34 -24.92 -13.80 2.99
C ARG A 34 -23.85 -12.74 3.26
N TRP A 35 -24.26 -11.47 3.35
CA TRP A 35 -23.35 -10.36 3.69
C TRP A 35 -22.87 -10.43 5.15
N ALA A 36 -23.78 -10.65 6.10
CA ALA A 36 -23.48 -10.85 7.51
C ALA A 36 -22.52 -12.03 7.72
N PHE A 37 -22.72 -13.14 7.01
CA PHE A 37 -21.82 -14.29 7.08
C PHE A 37 -20.43 -13.98 6.50
N ALA A 38 -20.35 -13.26 5.38
CA ALA A 38 -19.08 -12.82 4.81
C ALA A 38 -18.32 -11.88 5.76
N GLU A 39 -19.02 -10.97 6.44
CA GLU A 39 -18.46 -10.06 7.44
C GLU A 39 -17.93 -10.81 8.66
N ILE A 40 -18.64 -11.85 9.14
CA ILE A 40 -18.16 -12.72 10.23
C ILE A 40 -16.91 -13.49 9.80
N ILE A 41 -16.89 -14.06 8.58
CA ILE A 41 -15.69 -14.71 8.04
C ILE A 41 -14.53 -13.71 7.98
N GLY A 42 -14.78 -12.48 7.53
CA GLY A 42 -13.77 -11.41 7.52
C GLY A 42 -13.21 -11.13 8.91
N ALA A 43 -14.06 -11.08 9.94
CA ALA A 43 -13.65 -10.91 11.33
C ALA A 43 -12.81 -12.09 11.84
N LEU A 44 -13.20 -13.33 11.51
CA LEU A 44 -12.43 -14.53 11.87
C LEU A 44 -11.06 -14.56 11.19
N ILE A 45 -10.99 -14.19 9.90
CA ILE A 45 -9.72 -14.05 9.18
C ILE A 45 -8.88 -12.96 9.86
N ALA A 46 -9.45 -11.79 10.17
CA ALA A 46 -8.72 -10.73 10.85
C ALA A 46 -8.15 -11.17 12.21
N ALA A 47 -8.91 -11.93 12.99
CA ALA A 47 -8.43 -12.51 14.26
C ALA A 47 -7.28 -13.50 14.05
N ALA A 48 -7.34 -14.35 13.02
CA ALA A 48 -6.25 -15.26 12.69
C ALA A 48 -4.99 -14.51 12.21
N LEU A 49 -5.17 -13.48 11.37
CA LEU A 49 -4.07 -12.63 10.90
C LEU A 49 -3.42 -11.86 12.04
N TYR A 50 -4.19 -11.43 13.04
CA TYR A 50 -3.68 -10.78 14.25
C TYR A 50 -2.69 -11.69 14.98
N VAL A 51 -3.03 -12.95 15.19
CA VAL A 51 -2.15 -13.93 15.86
C VAL A 51 -0.83 -14.11 15.10
N GLU A 52 -0.90 -14.16 13.77
CA GLU A 52 0.28 -14.34 12.92
C GLU A 52 1.20 -13.11 12.90
N VAL A 53 0.63 -11.90 12.82
CA VAL A 53 1.40 -10.64 12.72
C VAL A 53 1.80 -10.06 14.07
N ARG A 54 1.21 -10.53 15.17
CA ARG A 54 1.50 -10.08 16.55
C ARG A 54 1.90 -11.24 17.47
N PRO A 55 2.92 -12.07 17.14
CA PRO A 55 3.36 -13.12 18.04
C PRO A 55 3.81 -12.58 19.41
N GLU A 56 4.27 -11.32 19.47
CA GLU A 56 4.67 -10.66 20.71
C GLU A 56 3.57 -10.59 21.77
N ASP A 57 2.30 -10.49 21.38
CA ASP A 57 1.21 -10.38 22.36
C ASP A 57 0.99 -11.69 23.13
N PHE A 58 1.64 -12.78 22.69
CA PHE A 58 1.58 -14.11 23.28
C PHE A 58 2.87 -14.53 23.99
N VAL A 59 3.91 -13.68 24.01
CA VAL A 59 5.12 -13.95 24.80
C VAL A 59 5.02 -13.34 26.21
N PRO A 60 5.74 -13.87 27.21
CA PRO A 60 5.78 -13.29 28.55
C PRO A 60 6.23 -11.83 28.53
N ILE A 61 5.65 -11.00 29.43
CA ILE A 61 5.98 -9.56 29.53
C ILE A 61 7.49 -9.33 29.78
N SER A 62 8.15 -10.26 30.46
CA SER A 62 9.61 -10.22 30.69
C SER A 62 10.43 -10.23 29.41
N ASP A 63 9.89 -10.81 28.34
CA ASP A 63 10.61 -11.08 27.09
C ASP A 63 10.30 -10.03 26.02
N LEU A 64 9.24 -9.22 26.23
CA LEU A 64 8.82 -8.14 25.32
C LEU A 64 9.92 -7.12 24.99
N PRO A 65 10.78 -6.65 25.94
CA PRO A 65 11.81 -5.67 25.63
C PRO A 65 12.82 -6.13 24.58
N ASP A 66 13.09 -7.44 24.55
CA ASP A 66 14.06 -8.06 23.65
C ASP A 66 13.43 -8.69 22.42
N TYR A 67 12.09 -8.74 22.36
CA TYR A 67 11.38 -9.34 21.24
C TYR A 67 11.66 -8.59 19.93
N ARG A 68 11.94 -9.37 18.89
CA ARG A 68 12.07 -8.91 17.51
C ARG A 68 11.20 -9.81 16.63
N PRO A 69 10.29 -9.24 15.81
CA PRO A 69 9.52 -10.03 14.86
C PRO A 69 10.46 -10.85 13.96
N HIS A 70 10.15 -12.14 13.80
CA HIS A 70 10.87 -13.01 12.89
C HIS A 70 10.69 -12.55 11.44
N LEU A 71 11.64 -12.91 10.57
CA LEU A 71 11.56 -12.54 9.15
C LEU A 71 10.25 -13.00 8.50
N GLY A 72 9.74 -14.20 8.82
CA GLY A 72 8.47 -14.69 8.29
C GLY A 72 7.28 -13.76 8.61
N THR A 73 7.14 -13.36 9.86
CA THR A 73 6.12 -12.40 10.34
C THR A 73 6.23 -11.06 9.60
N LYS A 74 7.44 -10.55 9.46
CA LYS A 74 7.71 -9.30 8.72
C LYS A 74 7.30 -9.41 7.25
N LEU A 75 7.65 -10.52 6.58
CA LEU A 75 7.32 -10.76 5.18
C LEU A 75 5.81 -10.89 4.96
N PHE A 76 5.11 -11.56 5.87
CA PHE A 76 3.66 -11.66 5.81
C PHE A 76 3.00 -10.28 6.00
N ALA A 77 3.49 -9.47 6.94
CA ALA A 77 3.02 -8.11 7.14
C ALA A 77 3.23 -7.25 5.88
N GLU A 78 4.42 -7.26 5.27
CA GLU A 78 4.70 -6.56 4.01
C GLU A 78 3.81 -7.04 2.87
N PHE A 79 3.64 -8.36 2.73
CA PHE A 79 2.74 -8.94 1.73
C PHE A 79 1.29 -8.45 1.92
N PHE A 80 0.76 -8.55 3.14
CA PHE A 80 -0.64 -8.21 3.42
C PHE A 80 -0.91 -6.71 3.26
N GLY A 81 -0.02 -5.85 3.77
CA GLY A 81 -0.18 -4.40 3.61
C GLY A 81 -0.08 -3.95 2.16
N THR A 82 0.87 -4.48 1.37
CA THR A 82 0.94 -4.21 -0.07
C THR A 82 -0.27 -4.76 -0.81
N PHE A 83 -0.74 -5.96 -0.47
CA PHE A 83 -1.93 -6.55 -1.08
C PHE A 83 -3.15 -5.64 -0.91
N VAL A 84 -3.41 -5.16 0.32
CA VAL A 84 -4.54 -4.27 0.61
C VAL A 84 -4.43 -2.96 -0.18
N LEU A 85 -3.23 -2.37 -0.24
CA LEU A 85 -2.98 -1.16 -1.02
C LEU A 85 -3.25 -1.38 -2.53
N VAL A 86 -2.59 -2.37 -3.14
CA VAL A 86 -2.68 -2.62 -4.58
C VAL A 86 -4.08 -3.08 -4.98
N PHE A 87 -4.73 -3.91 -4.17
CA PHE A 87 -6.10 -4.34 -4.40
C PHE A 87 -7.06 -3.14 -4.33
N THR A 88 -6.87 -2.22 -3.38
CA THR A 88 -7.65 -0.98 -3.31
C THR A 88 -7.45 -0.12 -4.57
N VAL A 89 -6.22 0.05 -5.04
CA VAL A 89 -5.93 0.76 -6.31
C VAL A 89 -6.64 0.09 -7.49
N GLY A 90 -6.52 -1.23 -7.62
CA GLY A 90 -7.18 -2.00 -8.68
C GLY A 90 -8.70 -1.85 -8.65
N MET A 91 -9.33 -1.99 -7.48
CA MET A 91 -10.78 -1.80 -7.34
C MET A 91 -11.21 -0.38 -7.73
N ASN A 92 -10.43 0.66 -7.40
CA ASN A 92 -10.72 2.02 -7.83
C ASN A 92 -10.71 2.17 -9.37
N LEU A 93 -9.77 1.52 -10.06
CA LEU A 93 -9.70 1.53 -11.52
C LEU A 93 -10.94 0.84 -12.11
N THR A 94 -11.21 -0.40 -11.69
CA THR A 94 -12.29 -1.23 -12.26
C THR A 94 -13.68 -0.68 -12.03
N LEU A 95 -13.85 0.15 -11.00
CA LEU A 95 -15.12 0.81 -10.64
C LEU A 95 -15.15 2.29 -11.01
N MET A 96 -14.10 2.80 -11.66
CA MET A 96 -13.94 4.23 -11.99
C MET A 96 -14.28 5.15 -10.80
N SER A 97 -13.70 4.82 -9.65
CA SER A 97 -13.93 5.56 -8.41
C SER A 97 -13.63 7.05 -8.59
N PRO A 98 -14.49 7.96 -8.09
CA PRO A 98 -14.23 9.40 -8.14
C PRO A 98 -13.18 9.86 -7.11
N ALA A 99 -12.72 8.97 -6.23
CA ALA A 99 -11.77 9.29 -5.17
C ALA A 99 -10.62 8.25 -5.07
N PRO A 100 -9.91 7.96 -6.17
CA PRO A 100 -8.91 6.88 -6.20
C PRO A 100 -7.72 7.21 -5.29
N ALA A 101 -7.20 8.44 -5.35
CA ALA A 101 -6.07 8.89 -4.55
C ALA A 101 -6.36 8.85 -3.04
N TRP A 102 -7.55 9.29 -2.62
CA TRP A 102 -7.95 9.23 -1.21
C TRP A 102 -8.13 7.79 -0.72
N SER A 103 -8.74 6.92 -1.53
CA SER A 103 -8.97 5.53 -1.15
C SER A 103 -7.64 4.77 -0.99
N ALA A 104 -6.69 4.96 -1.92
CA ALA A 104 -5.35 4.38 -1.81
C ALA A 104 -4.57 4.95 -0.61
N SER A 105 -4.66 6.26 -0.38
CA SER A 105 -4.08 6.93 0.79
C SER A 105 -4.62 6.35 2.10
N ALA A 106 -5.94 6.25 2.25
CA ALA A 106 -6.57 5.70 3.44
C ALA A 106 -6.18 4.23 3.68
N ALA A 107 -6.13 3.40 2.64
CA ALA A 107 -5.64 2.03 2.73
C ALA A 107 -4.20 1.98 3.26
N LEU A 108 -3.30 2.82 2.73
CA LEU A 108 -1.92 2.90 3.20
C LEU A 108 -1.84 3.35 4.67
N VAL A 109 -2.56 4.41 5.06
CA VAL A 109 -2.58 4.88 6.47
C VAL A 109 -2.99 3.76 7.41
N CYS A 110 -4.08 3.06 7.10
CA CYS A 110 -4.58 1.95 7.90
C CYS A 110 -3.52 0.85 8.03
N MET A 111 -2.89 0.44 6.93
CA MET A 111 -1.90 -0.64 6.96
C MET A 111 -0.62 -0.22 7.69
N VAL A 112 -0.13 1.00 7.50
CA VAL A 112 1.08 1.49 8.18
C VAL A 112 0.84 1.60 9.69
N TYR A 113 -0.33 2.07 10.14
CA TYR A 113 -0.63 2.05 11.58
C TYR A 113 -0.83 0.64 12.14
N SER A 114 -1.34 -0.29 11.34
CA SER A 114 -1.63 -1.66 11.81
C SER A 114 -0.38 -2.54 11.87
N LEU A 115 0.58 -2.34 10.95
CA LEU A 115 1.68 -3.26 10.70
C LEU A 115 3.06 -2.58 10.73
N GLY A 116 3.13 -1.26 10.86
CA GLY A 116 4.39 -0.52 10.91
C GLY A 116 5.29 -0.95 12.07
N ASN A 117 4.72 -1.35 13.20
CA ASN A 117 5.49 -1.88 14.34
C ASN A 117 5.95 -3.34 14.14
N VAL A 118 5.42 -4.04 13.13
CA VAL A 118 5.76 -5.45 12.83
C VAL A 118 6.90 -5.49 11.81
N SER A 119 6.71 -4.90 10.62
CA SER A 119 7.68 -4.95 9.52
C SER A 119 8.42 -3.64 9.27
N GLY A 120 7.96 -2.53 9.83
CA GLY A 120 8.32 -1.18 9.39
C GLY A 120 7.31 -0.58 8.40
N GLY A 121 6.38 -1.40 7.86
CA GLY A 121 5.28 -0.96 7.01
C GLY A 121 5.73 -0.26 5.73
N HIS A 122 6.70 -0.84 5.02
CA HIS A 122 7.24 -0.20 3.81
C HIS A 122 6.26 -0.26 2.64
N PHE A 123 5.67 -1.44 2.42
CA PHE A 123 4.66 -1.77 1.41
C PHE A 123 4.97 -1.35 -0.03
N ASN A 124 6.23 -1.01 -0.30
CA ASN A 124 6.68 -0.39 -1.53
C ASN A 124 8.18 -0.70 -1.74
N PRO A 125 8.57 -1.28 -2.89
CA PRO A 125 9.97 -1.59 -3.17
C PRO A 125 10.91 -0.37 -3.14
N ALA A 126 10.47 0.79 -3.63
CA ALA A 126 11.27 2.02 -3.64
C ALA A 126 11.48 2.58 -2.23
N VAL A 127 10.45 2.50 -1.37
CA VAL A 127 10.56 2.85 0.05
C VAL A 127 11.51 1.90 0.78
N THR A 128 11.38 0.60 0.54
CA THR A 128 12.26 -0.42 1.13
C THR A 128 13.72 -0.18 0.76
N LEU A 129 13.98 0.12 -0.51
CA LEU A 129 15.31 0.50 -0.99
C LEU A 129 15.81 1.77 -0.29
N ALA A 130 14.98 2.80 -0.16
CA ALA A 130 15.35 4.05 0.52
C ALA A 130 15.71 3.83 1.99
N VAL A 131 14.96 2.99 2.71
CA VAL A 131 15.24 2.63 4.10
C VAL A 131 16.56 1.88 4.22
N MET A 132 16.82 0.90 3.35
CA MET A 132 18.09 0.17 3.31
C MET A 132 19.27 1.12 2.98
N LEU A 133 19.15 1.93 1.92
CA LEU A 133 20.18 2.88 1.49
C LEU A 133 20.38 4.05 2.45
N SER A 134 19.45 4.29 3.38
CA SER A 134 19.67 5.23 4.46
C SER A 134 20.88 4.85 5.33
N GLY A 135 21.33 3.59 5.30
CA GLY A 135 22.59 3.16 5.91
C GLY A 135 22.60 3.15 7.43
N ARG A 136 21.43 3.24 8.08
CA ARG A 136 21.28 3.29 9.55
C ARG A 136 20.89 1.96 10.17
N GLY A 137 21.11 0.84 9.46
CA GLY A 137 20.79 -0.51 9.95
C GLY A 137 19.29 -0.77 10.18
N ARG A 138 18.39 0.02 9.57
CA ARG A 138 16.93 -0.13 9.71
C ARG A 138 16.34 -1.22 8.81
N CYS A 139 17.07 -1.63 7.78
CA CYS A 139 16.71 -2.72 6.88
C CYS A 139 18.02 -3.30 6.30
N SER A 140 18.28 -4.57 6.56
CA SER A 140 19.43 -5.26 5.97
C SER A 140 19.23 -5.50 4.46
N LEU A 141 20.29 -5.83 3.73
CA LEU A 141 20.18 -6.18 2.31
C LEU A 141 19.27 -7.40 2.09
N LEU A 142 19.38 -8.42 2.95
CA LEU A 142 18.55 -9.62 2.85
C LEU A 142 17.08 -9.31 3.14
N GLU A 143 16.79 -8.53 4.18
CA GLU A 143 15.42 -8.06 4.46
C GLU A 143 14.88 -7.23 3.30
N CYS A 144 15.68 -6.32 2.75
CA CYS A 144 15.29 -5.49 1.60
C CYS A 144 14.87 -6.36 0.42
N LEU A 145 15.70 -7.32 0.02
CA LEU A 145 15.39 -8.21 -1.11
C LEU A 145 14.13 -9.04 -0.83
N ALA A 146 14.02 -9.60 0.38
CA ALA A 146 12.88 -10.43 0.76
C ALA A 146 11.57 -9.61 0.81
N TYR A 147 11.61 -8.38 1.33
CA TYR A 147 10.49 -7.44 1.34
C TYR A 147 10.05 -7.09 -0.08
N VAL A 148 10.99 -6.75 -0.97
CA VAL A 148 10.66 -6.46 -2.37
C VAL A 148 9.98 -7.66 -3.03
N CYS A 149 10.48 -8.89 -2.81
CA CYS A 149 9.82 -10.10 -3.32
C CYS A 149 8.39 -10.27 -2.78
N ALA A 150 8.18 -10.08 -1.47
CA ALA A 150 6.86 -10.17 -0.84
C ALA A 150 5.89 -9.12 -1.39
N GLN A 151 6.34 -7.87 -1.53
CA GLN A 151 5.55 -6.76 -2.05
C GLN A 151 5.16 -6.97 -3.53
N LEU A 152 6.10 -7.42 -4.37
CA LEU A 152 5.82 -7.73 -5.78
C LEU A 152 4.86 -8.92 -5.92
N ALA A 153 5.03 -9.97 -5.11
CA ALA A 153 4.09 -11.10 -5.08
C ALA A 153 2.68 -10.67 -4.66
N ALA A 154 2.58 -9.81 -3.65
CA ALA A 154 1.31 -9.23 -3.21
C ALA A 154 0.65 -8.38 -4.30
N GLY A 155 1.43 -7.53 -4.99
CA GLY A 155 0.95 -6.73 -6.10
C GLY A 155 0.44 -7.58 -7.26
N GLY A 156 1.18 -8.62 -7.65
CA GLY A 156 0.75 -9.56 -8.69
C GLY A 156 -0.53 -10.32 -8.32
N LEU A 157 -0.64 -10.82 -7.08
CA LEU A 157 -1.86 -11.49 -6.61
C LEU A 157 -3.06 -10.53 -6.58
N ALA A 158 -2.89 -9.32 -6.06
CA ALA A 158 -3.93 -8.29 -6.08
C ALA A 158 -4.38 -7.98 -7.51
N GLY A 159 -3.41 -7.82 -8.42
CA GLY A 159 -3.59 -7.69 -9.87
C GLY A 159 -4.54 -8.74 -10.44
N PHE A 160 -4.17 -10.00 -10.25
CA PHE A 160 -4.94 -11.13 -10.71
C PHE A 160 -6.37 -11.17 -10.12
N LEU A 161 -6.50 -10.90 -8.82
CA LEU A 161 -7.79 -10.97 -8.15
C LEU A 161 -8.74 -9.85 -8.58
N TYR A 162 -8.30 -8.58 -8.63
CA TYR A 162 -9.21 -7.51 -9.06
C TYR A 162 -9.60 -7.68 -10.53
N ALA A 163 -8.78 -8.30 -11.38
CA ALA A 163 -9.13 -8.61 -12.77
C ALA A 163 -10.35 -9.53 -12.86
N ALA A 164 -10.51 -10.48 -11.94
CA ALA A 164 -11.70 -11.31 -11.86
C ALA A 164 -12.98 -10.51 -11.49
N PHE A 165 -12.84 -9.46 -10.67
CA PHE A 165 -13.93 -8.52 -10.41
C PHE A 165 -14.23 -7.68 -11.65
N HIS A 166 -13.19 -7.15 -12.31
CA HIS A 166 -13.31 -6.33 -13.52
C HIS A 166 -14.04 -7.07 -14.65
N ALA A 167 -13.68 -8.34 -14.90
CA ALA A 167 -14.27 -9.16 -15.95
C ALA A 167 -15.78 -9.37 -15.81
N LYS A 168 -16.31 -9.25 -14.59
CA LYS A 168 -17.74 -9.35 -14.27
C LYS A 168 -18.38 -8.01 -13.91
N GLY A 169 -17.60 -6.94 -13.91
CA GLY A 169 -18.00 -5.62 -13.45
C GLY A 169 -18.78 -4.80 -14.47
N VAL A 170 -19.28 -3.65 -14.01
CA VAL A 170 -20.01 -2.67 -14.83
C VAL A 170 -19.15 -2.07 -15.95
N HIS A 171 -17.84 -2.02 -15.76
CA HIS A 171 -16.86 -1.47 -16.71
C HIS A 171 -15.99 -2.55 -17.35
N ARG A 172 -16.50 -3.78 -17.49
CA ARG A 172 -15.78 -4.93 -18.08
C ARG A 172 -15.31 -4.73 -19.53
N GLN A 173 -15.82 -3.72 -20.23
CA GLN A 173 -15.39 -3.41 -21.60
C GLN A 173 -14.26 -2.38 -21.63
N GLU A 174 -13.96 -1.74 -20.50
CA GLU A 174 -12.88 -0.76 -20.39
C GLU A 174 -11.54 -1.46 -20.20
N SER A 175 -10.48 -0.85 -20.72
CA SER A 175 -9.10 -1.30 -20.52
C SER A 175 -8.32 -0.29 -19.70
N PHE A 176 -7.71 -0.77 -18.63
CA PHE A 176 -6.81 0.02 -17.79
C PHE A 176 -5.40 -0.54 -18.00
N VAL A 177 -4.58 0.23 -18.72
CA VAL A 177 -3.17 -0.09 -18.98
C VAL A 177 -2.30 0.98 -18.36
N LEU A 178 -1.11 0.59 -17.92
CA LEU A 178 -0.13 1.53 -17.39
C LEU A 178 0.48 2.33 -18.56
N GLN A 179 0.15 3.62 -18.63
CA GLN A 179 0.60 4.52 -19.69
C GLN A 179 0.58 5.97 -19.21
N PRO A 180 1.39 6.87 -19.82
CA PRO A 180 1.25 8.30 -19.60
C PRO A 180 -0.19 8.76 -19.87
N GLY A 181 -0.65 9.73 -19.08
CA GLY A 181 -1.96 10.34 -19.25
C GLY A 181 -2.09 11.07 -20.59
N SER A 182 -3.34 11.26 -21.02
CA SER A 182 -3.65 11.89 -22.31
C SER A 182 -2.97 13.26 -22.45
N GLY A 183 -2.18 13.44 -23.51
CA GLY A 183 -1.44 14.68 -23.78
C GLY A 183 -0.05 14.76 -23.14
N TYR A 184 0.35 13.77 -22.35
CA TYR A 184 1.68 13.71 -21.72
C TYR A 184 2.56 12.63 -22.35
N GLY A 185 3.85 12.93 -22.48
CA GLY A 185 4.86 11.97 -22.89
C GLY A 185 5.45 11.20 -21.70
N ARG A 186 6.09 10.06 -21.98
CA ARG A 186 6.80 9.25 -20.97
C ARG A 186 7.74 10.05 -20.05
N PRO A 187 8.56 11.01 -20.53
CA PRO A 187 9.44 11.76 -19.63
C PRO A 187 8.69 12.54 -18.56
N ALA A 188 7.53 13.13 -18.90
CA ALA A 188 6.72 13.87 -17.94
C ALA A 188 6.10 12.92 -16.89
N ALA A 189 5.58 11.77 -17.33
CA ALA A 189 5.04 10.76 -16.44
C ALA A 189 6.11 10.16 -15.51
N CYS A 190 7.27 9.75 -16.04
CA CYS A 190 8.38 9.27 -15.22
C CYS A 190 8.89 10.35 -14.25
N GLY A 191 8.87 11.64 -14.64
CA GLY A 191 9.23 12.74 -13.75
C GLY A 191 8.27 12.88 -12.57
N ALA A 192 6.97 12.74 -12.82
CA ALA A 192 5.93 12.72 -11.79
C ALA A 192 6.10 11.53 -10.82
N GLU A 193 6.28 10.33 -11.37
CA GLU A 193 6.51 9.11 -10.60
C GLU A 193 7.77 9.19 -9.72
N LEU A 194 8.89 9.66 -10.28
CA LEU A 194 10.12 9.88 -9.55
C LEU A 194 9.91 10.87 -8.40
N PHE A 195 9.31 12.03 -8.67
CA PHE A 195 9.20 13.11 -7.69
C PHE A 195 8.31 12.72 -6.50
N PHE A 196 7.13 12.17 -6.75
CA PHE A 196 6.23 11.81 -5.65
C PHE A 196 6.65 10.53 -4.92
N THR A 197 7.36 9.60 -5.59
CA THR A 197 8.02 8.50 -4.88
C THR A 197 9.17 8.99 -4.01
N PHE A 198 9.96 9.96 -4.49
CA PHE A 198 10.96 10.64 -3.68
C PHE A 198 10.33 11.27 -2.43
N VAL A 199 9.24 12.02 -2.58
CA VAL A 199 8.53 12.65 -1.45
C VAL A 199 8.02 11.58 -0.48
N LEU A 200 7.38 10.53 -0.98
CA LEU A 200 6.87 9.43 -0.18
C LEU A 200 7.99 8.75 0.63
N ALA A 201 9.06 8.33 -0.04
CA ALA A 201 10.20 7.66 0.60
C ALA A 201 10.93 8.58 1.58
N TYR A 202 11.06 9.88 1.25
CA TYR A 202 11.65 10.87 2.15
C TYR A 202 10.81 11.06 3.41
N VAL A 203 9.48 11.12 3.29
CA VAL A 203 8.57 11.24 4.44
C VAL A 203 8.58 9.97 5.28
N VAL A 204 8.68 8.77 4.69
CA VAL A 204 8.90 7.54 5.46
C VAL A 204 10.19 7.66 6.29
N LEU A 205 11.30 8.07 5.66
CA LEU A 205 12.56 8.26 6.38
C LEU A 205 12.44 9.29 7.50
N ALA A 206 11.91 10.47 7.20
CA ALA A 206 11.82 11.61 8.11
C ALA A 206 10.79 11.47 9.22
N CYS A 207 9.70 10.73 8.98
CA CYS A 207 8.61 10.61 9.94
C CYS A 207 8.55 9.24 10.61
N ALA A 208 8.83 8.13 9.92
CA ALA A 208 8.71 6.80 10.53
C ALA A 208 10.02 6.25 11.09
N THR A 209 11.17 6.75 10.61
CA THR A 209 12.46 6.12 10.93
C THR A 209 13.42 7.00 11.71
N VAL A 210 13.09 8.25 12.02
CA VAL A 210 13.96 9.10 12.87
C VAL A 210 13.92 8.61 14.32
N ALA A 211 15.03 8.81 15.04
CA ALA A 211 15.05 8.57 16.48
C ALA A 211 14.13 9.56 17.20
N LYS A 212 13.61 9.14 18.35
CA LYS A 212 12.83 10.00 19.22
C LYS A 212 13.67 11.23 19.62
N PRO A 213 13.15 12.47 19.49
CA PRO A 213 13.82 13.64 20.02
C PRO A 213 13.94 13.56 21.54
N ALA A 214 15.12 13.86 22.09
CA ALA A 214 15.36 13.89 23.54
C ALA A 214 14.41 14.85 24.31
N SER A 215 13.83 15.83 23.61
CA SER A 215 12.86 16.78 24.16
C SER A 215 11.43 16.24 24.27
N SER A 216 11.12 15.09 23.68
CA SER A 216 9.79 14.48 23.76
C SER A 216 9.67 13.57 24.97
N LYS A 217 8.64 13.79 25.81
CA LYS A 217 8.29 12.87 26.90
C LYS A 217 7.52 11.64 26.42
N THR A 218 6.97 11.65 25.20
CA THR A 218 6.18 10.55 24.65
C THR A 218 7.01 9.72 23.67
N ASP A 219 6.84 8.39 23.70
CA ASP A 219 7.42 7.48 22.70
C ASP A 219 6.57 7.34 21.44
N GLN A 220 5.34 7.88 21.46
CA GLN A 220 4.41 7.76 20.35
C GLN A 220 4.60 8.87 19.33
N ASN A 221 5.13 8.51 18.15
CA ASN A 221 4.93 9.29 16.95
C ASN A 221 3.53 8.96 16.42
N ALA A 222 2.56 9.86 16.62
CA ALA A 222 1.16 9.60 16.28
C ALA A 222 0.75 10.14 14.90
N TYR A 223 1.68 10.65 14.09
CA TYR A 223 1.36 11.29 12.81
C TYR A 223 2.04 10.67 11.59
N PHE A 224 3.05 9.80 11.76
CA PHE A 224 3.88 9.30 10.65
C PHE A 224 3.06 8.61 9.56
N ALA A 225 2.13 7.71 9.91
CA ALA A 225 1.34 6.99 8.91
C ALA A 225 0.44 7.93 8.12
N PHE A 226 -0.17 8.93 8.79
CA PHE A 226 -0.95 9.96 8.13
C PHE A 226 -0.09 10.80 7.19
N ALA A 227 1.10 11.22 7.61
CA ALA A 227 2.03 11.97 6.76
C ALA A 227 2.44 11.18 5.50
N ILE A 228 2.75 9.88 5.66
CA ILE A 228 3.06 8.96 4.56
C ILE A 228 1.87 8.84 3.60
N GLY A 229 0.66 8.59 4.12
CA GLY A 229 -0.55 8.51 3.30
C GLY A 229 -0.90 9.82 2.59
N ALA A 230 -0.65 10.96 3.23
CA ALA A 230 -0.88 12.28 2.64
C ALA A 230 0.01 12.52 1.41
N CYS A 231 1.20 11.91 1.31
CA CYS A 231 2.00 11.95 0.09
C CYS A 231 1.28 11.30 -1.10
N ILE A 232 0.62 10.15 -0.89
CA ILE A 232 -0.18 9.50 -1.94
C ILE A 232 -1.35 10.37 -2.36
N ALA A 233 -2.07 10.97 -1.39
CA ALA A 233 -3.17 11.87 -1.71
C ALA A 233 -2.68 13.09 -2.51
N ALA A 234 -1.61 13.74 -2.04
CA ALA A 234 -1.03 14.90 -2.71
C ALA A 234 -0.56 14.58 -4.13
N GLY A 235 0.16 13.46 -4.33
CA GLY A 235 0.60 13.02 -5.64
C GLY A 235 -0.55 12.61 -6.55
N GLY A 236 -1.45 11.76 -6.06
CA GLY A 236 -2.57 11.25 -6.86
C GLY A 236 -3.51 12.37 -7.32
N PHE A 237 -3.76 13.37 -6.48
CA PHE A 237 -4.59 14.53 -6.87
C PHE A 237 -3.86 15.56 -7.74
N SER A 238 -2.53 15.65 -7.67
CA SER A 238 -1.78 16.66 -8.45
C SER A 238 -1.31 16.13 -9.80
N VAL A 239 -0.83 14.89 -9.87
CA VAL A 239 -0.22 14.31 -11.07
C VAL A 239 -0.86 12.99 -11.52
N GLY A 240 -1.96 12.55 -10.89
CA GLY A 240 -2.67 11.34 -11.33
C GLY A 240 -3.13 11.38 -12.79
N ALA A 241 -3.45 12.56 -13.33
CA ALA A 241 -3.78 12.73 -14.74
C ALA A 241 -2.55 12.73 -15.69
N VAL A 242 -1.33 12.74 -15.14
CA VAL A 242 -0.05 12.78 -15.89
C VAL A 242 0.55 11.39 -16.00
N SER A 243 0.67 10.66 -14.90
CA SER A 243 1.28 9.32 -14.86
C SER A 243 0.31 8.21 -14.45
N GLY A 244 -0.76 8.54 -13.73
CA GLY A 244 -1.60 7.58 -13.00
C GLY A 244 -1.38 7.66 -11.48
N GLY A 245 -0.18 8.05 -11.06
CA GLY A 245 0.15 8.35 -9.67
C GLY A 245 0.39 7.08 -8.85
N GLU A 246 1.20 6.17 -9.38
CA GLU A 246 1.43 4.84 -8.86
C GLU A 246 2.36 4.85 -7.64
N PHE A 247 3.46 5.59 -7.75
CA PHE A 247 4.49 5.85 -6.74
C PHE A 247 5.04 4.60 -6.05
N ASN A 248 4.92 3.42 -6.67
CA ASN A 248 5.18 2.13 -6.08
C ASN A 248 5.33 1.03 -7.16
N PRO A 249 6.51 0.37 -7.25
CA PRO A 249 6.73 -0.68 -8.24
C PRO A 249 5.78 -1.88 -8.11
N ALA A 250 5.29 -2.18 -6.89
CA ALA A 250 4.30 -3.23 -6.68
C ALA A 250 2.90 -2.85 -7.20
N VAL A 251 2.55 -1.56 -7.20
CA VAL A 251 1.32 -1.05 -7.82
C VAL A 251 1.45 -1.13 -9.35
N CYS A 252 2.58 -0.68 -9.91
CA CYS A 252 2.88 -0.82 -11.34
C CYS A 252 2.77 -2.27 -11.83
N LEU A 253 3.32 -3.23 -11.06
CA LEU A 253 3.21 -4.65 -11.35
C LEU A 253 1.76 -5.13 -11.27
N GLY A 254 1.04 -4.76 -10.21
CA GLY A 254 -0.36 -5.15 -10.02
C GLY A 254 -1.25 -4.68 -11.17
N ILE A 255 -1.11 -3.43 -11.61
CA ILE A 255 -1.82 -2.88 -12.78
C ILE A 255 -1.52 -3.69 -14.04
N SER A 256 -0.24 -3.98 -14.28
CA SER A 256 0.20 -4.74 -15.45
C SER A 256 -0.35 -6.17 -15.45
N VAL A 257 -0.30 -6.86 -14.31
CA VAL A 257 -0.83 -8.22 -14.16
C VAL A 257 -2.34 -8.25 -14.32
N GLY A 258 -3.08 -7.31 -13.70
CA GLY A 258 -4.53 -7.28 -13.80
C GLY A 258 -5.02 -6.94 -15.20
N SER A 259 -4.32 -6.03 -15.90
CA SER A 259 -4.59 -5.70 -17.31
C SER A 259 -4.43 -6.94 -18.21
N PHE A 260 -3.31 -7.66 -18.03
CA PHE A 260 -3.03 -8.90 -18.75
C PHE A 260 -4.04 -10.00 -18.42
N ALA A 261 -4.40 -10.18 -17.15
CA ALA A 261 -5.35 -11.20 -16.71
C ALA A 261 -6.78 -10.94 -17.23
N HIS A 262 -7.17 -9.67 -17.42
CA HIS A 262 -8.48 -9.31 -17.94
C HIS A 262 -8.59 -9.44 -19.48
N HIS A 263 -7.64 -8.86 -20.22
CA HIS A 263 -7.72 -8.72 -21.68
C HIS A 263 -6.83 -9.70 -22.45
N GLY A 264 -6.07 -10.55 -21.74
CA GLY A 264 -5.07 -11.43 -22.35
C GLY A 264 -3.94 -10.64 -23.03
N ALA A 265 -3.29 -11.24 -24.03
CA ALA A 265 -2.19 -10.60 -24.79
C ALA A 265 -2.66 -9.62 -25.89
N VAL A 266 -3.96 -9.29 -25.97
CA VAL A 266 -4.54 -8.49 -27.06
C VAL A 266 -4.23 -6.99 -26.90
N HIS A 267 -4.11 -6.53 -25.66
CA HIS A 267 -3.62 -5.20 -25.30
C HIS A 267 -2.51 -5.36 -24.26
N PRO A 268 -1.31 -5.84 -24.65
CA PRO A 268 -0.25 -6.00 -23.69
C PRO A 268 0.04 -4.59 -23.14
N PRO A 269 0.08 -4.41 -21.80
CA PRO A 269 0.66 -3.20 -21.26
C PRO A 269 2.03 -3.04 -21.92
N GLU A 270 2.41 -1.83 -22.30
CA GLU A 270 3.78 -1.60 -22.73
C GLU A 270 4.66 -1.95 -21.52
N ALA A 271 5.21 -3.16 -21.51
CA ALA A 271 6.05 -3.64 -20.41
C ALA A 271 7.22 -2.66 -20.16
N SER A 272 7.62 -1.94 -21.21
CA SER A 272 8.53 -0.80 -21.19
C SER A 272 8.06 0.35 -20.29
N THR A 273 6.77 0.68 -20.23
CA THR A 273 6.23 1.73 -19.37
C THR A 273 6.24 1.31 -17.90
N GLY A 274 5.78 0.09 -17.57
CA GLY A 274 5.83 -0.43 -16.20
C GLY A 274 7.24 -0.48 -15.63
N ALA A 275 8.20 -0.95 -16.45
CA ALA A 275 9.60 -0.93 -16.08
C ALA A 275 10.15 0.50 -15.95
N ALA A 276 9.76 1.42 -16.82
CA ALA A 276 10.22 2.81 -16.78
C ALA A 276 9.71 3.56 -15.53
N PHE A 277 8.44 3.36 -15.15
CA PHE A 277 7.88 3.93 -13.92
C PHE A 277 8.56 3.32 -12.71
N SER A 278 8.64 1.98 -12.64
CA SER A 278 9.34 1.29 -11.55
C SER A 278 10.79 1.77 -11.38
N LEU A 279 11.51 1.98 -12.48
CA LEU A 279 12.87 2.53 -12.43
C LEU A 279 12.89 3.98 -11.90
N ALA A 280 11.98 4.82 -12.38
CA ALA A 280 11.85 6.21 -11.94
C ALA A 280 11.53 6.30 -10.44
N GLU A 281 10.62 5.46 -9.96
CA GLU A 281 10.23 5.31 -8.56
C GLU A 281 11.44 4.87 -7.71
N MET A 282 12.18 3.84 -8.15
CA MET A 282 13.40 3.37 -7.47
C MET A 282 14.48 4.45 -7.39
N VAL A 283 14.68 5.24 -8.45
CA VAL A 283 15.56 6.42 -8.44
C VAL A 283 15.06 7.45 -7.43
N GLY A 284 13.75 7.70 -7.35
CA GLY A 284 13.14 8.55 -6.34
C GLY A 284 13.49 8.10 -4.91
N GLY A 285 13.40 6.79 -4.63
CA GLY A 285 13.81 6.19 -3.36
C GLY A 285 15.31 6.39 -3.04
N VAL A 286 16.20 6.22 -4.02
CA VAL A 286 17.64 6.47 -3.86
C VAL A 286 17.90 7.94 -3.52
N LEU A 287 17.25 8.87 -4.24
CA LEU A 287 17.36 10.31 -3.98
C LEU A 287 16.84 10.68 -2.59
N ALA A 288 15.77 10.03 -2.13
CA ALA A 288 15.21 10.24 -0.80
C ALA A 288 16.23 9.91 0.29
N ALA A 289 16.92 8.76 0.17
CA ALA A 289 17.98 8.38 1.09
C ALA A 289 19.14 9.40 1.10
N ALA A 290 19.56 9.88 -0.08
CA ALA A 290 20.62 10.87 -0.22
C ALA A 290 20.25 12.23 0.41
N VAL A 291 19.05 12.72 0.15
CA VAL A 291 18.55 13.99 0.72
C VAL A 291 18.29 13.86 2.22
N PHE A 292 17.75 12.73 2.68
CA PHE A 292 17.55 12.44 4.10
C PHE A 292 18.87 12.54 4.87
N ARG A 293 19.96 11.98 4.32
CA ARG A 293 21.29 12.08 4.94
C ARG A 293 21.78 13.52 5.13
N ARG A 294 21.39 14.44 4.24
CA ARG A 294 21.75 15.87 4.33
C ARG A 294 20.86 16.66 5.28
N THR A 295 19.59 16.29 5.36
CA THR A 295 18.58 17.00 6.17
C THR A 295 18.53 16.53 7.62
N HIS A 296 18.96 15.29 7.88
CA HIS A 296 18.95 14.67 9.20
C HIS A 296 20.35 14.16 9.62
N PRO A 297 21.41 15.00 9.61
CA PRO A 297 22.77 14.56 9.92
C PRO A 297 22.90 13.94 11.34
N LYS A 298 22.11 14.42 12.31
CA LYS A 298 22.07 13.90 13.68
C LYS A 298 21.73 12.40 13.77
N GLU A 299 20.99 11.87 12.80
CA GLU A 299 20.65 10.45 12.72
C GLU A 299 21.86 9.56 12.39
N PHE A 300 22.99 10.16 12.04
CA PHE A 300 24.24 9.48 11.68
C PHE A 300 25.36 9.75 12.68
N GLU A 301 25.24 10.79 13.51
CA GLU A 301 26.24 11.19 14.50
C GLU A 301 26.30 10.22 15.69
N ALA A 302 25.17 9.60 16.07
CA ALA A 302 25.10 8.60 17.14
C ALA A 302 25.81 7.27 16.82
N ALA A 303 26.38 7.11 15.63
CA ALA A 303 27.12 5.91 15.20
C ALA A 303 28.65 6.01 15.42
N LEU A 304 29.16 7.13 15.96
CA LEU A 304 30.56 7.24 16.35
C LEU A 304 30.70 6.93 17.84
N PRO A 305 31.42 5.86 18.25
CA PRO A 305 31.76 5.69 19.65
C PRO A 305 32.64 6.87 20.10
N SER A 306 32.29 7.44 21.25
CA SER A 306 33.10 8.40 22.01
C SER A 306 34.43 7.80 22.43
#